data_AF-A0A177EGB9-F1
#
_entry.id   AF-A0A177EGB9-F1
#
_cell.length_a   1.000
_cell.length_b   1.000
_cell.length_c   1.000
_cell.angle_alpha   90.00
_cell.angle_beta   90.00
_cell.angle_gamma   90.00
#
_symmetry.space_group_name_H-M   'P 1'
#
loop_
_entity.id
_entity.type
_entity.pdbx_description
1 polymer ?
#
loop_
_entity_poly.entity_id
_entity_poly.type
_entity_poly.pdbx_seq_one_letter_code
_entity_poly.pdbx_strand_id
1 'polypeptide(L)'
;MSSLLGQLSISEISQRIVDIQESTKEISENKWSDLKDEVLSRHNNHDVLKADCMEMAEQITNLVEEYNSEGKKERDRVIKKVIAQRVELLIYSILNQENRLKAGLIKNKREYIELSKEIITKTIEMCGDLLNVAITSQIFYPFVIKICRKLYLLSISSGYFIPIAYYALYMMNEMSKISSSSVPIQAISEIAIKVPEKSIVSNVYNDYVMNHSLDILADCVKQHSCSLSFPEYSSYIAVELKRIRNGPNKNNSWINTKTEGIVKAIKIHSQKIEKIRETVTSTDIEAIRKVEEKIPEFQLNME
;
A
#
# COMPACT_ATOMS: atom_id res chain seq x y z
N MET A 1 37.97 -1.91 -3.69
CA MET A 1 37.77 -0.45 -3.85
C MET A 1 36.82 0.03 -2.78
N SER A 2 37.36 0.23 -1.58
CA SER A 2 36.66 0.76 -0.41
C SER A 2 37.28 2.14 -0.14
N SER A 3 36.45 3.14 0.21
CA SER A 3 36.81 4.45 0.83
C SER A 3 36.56 5.78 0.10
N LEU A 4 35.60 5.91 -0.83
CA LEU A 4 35.22 7.26 -1.34
C LEU A 4 33.71 7.58 -1.36
N LEU A 5 32.84 6.69 -0.86
CA LEU A 5 31.46 7.04 -0.51
C LEU A 5 31.43 7.34 1.00
N GLY A 6 31.59 8.61 1.38
CA GLY A 6 31.02 9.06 2.64
C GLY A 6 29.54 8.65 2.62
N GLN A 7 29.07 7.94 3.65
CA GLN A 7 27.75 7.29 3.68
C GLN A 7 26.68 8.23 3.14
N LEU A 8 26.21 7.98 1.91
CA LEU A 8 25.19 8.83 1.30
C LEU A 8 23.96 8.84 2.21
N SER A 9 23.39 10.02 2.39
CA SER A 9 22.08 10.15 3.03
C SER A 9 21.02 9.46 2.19
N ILE A 10 19.93 9.02 2.83
CA ILE A 10 18.78 8.46 2.11
C ILE A 10 18.20 9.47 1.09
N SER A 11 18.30 10.77 1.36
CA SER A 11 17.88 11.84 0.46
C SER A 11 18.73 11.88 -0.82
N GLU A 12 20.06 11.80 -0.70
CA GLU A 12 20.96 11.74 -1.85
C GLU A 12 20.76 10.46 -2.67
N ILE A 13 20.57 9.33 -1.99
CA ILE A 13 20.30 8.06 -2.67
C ILE A 13 18.98 8.13 -3.44
N SER A 14 17.92 8.67 -2.82
CA SER A 14 16.60 8.82 -3.45
C SER A 14 16.67 9.69 -4.69
N GLN A 15 17.39 10.82 -4.62
CA GLN A 15 17.60 11.72 -5.75
C GLN A 15 18.33 10.99 -6.90
N ARG A 16 19.42 10.28 -6.61
CA ARG A 16 20.17 9.52 -7.63
C ARG A 16 19.31 8.46 -8.32
N ILE A 17 18.47 7.75 -7.56
CA ILE A 17 17.54 6.77 -8.15
C ILE A 17 16.56 7.45 -9.10
N VAL A 18 15.99 8.59 -8.70
CA VAL A 18 15.07 9.37 -9.56
C VAL A 18 15.79 9.85 -10.82
N ASP A 19 17.01 10.38 -10.71
CA ASP A 19 17.79 10.86 -11.85
C ASP A 19 18.09 9.72 -12.85
N ILE A 20 18.43 8.52 -12.34
CA ILE A 20 18.62 7.33 -13.17
C ILE A 20 17.32 6.97 -13.90
N GLN A 21 16.20 6.87 -13.17
CA GLN A 21 14.88 6.55 -13.73
C GLN A 21 14.44 7.53 -14.82
N GLU A 22 14.80 8.81 -14.71
CA GLU A 22 14.47 9.83 -15.72
C GLU A 22 15.42 9.83 -16.92
N SER A 23 16.69 9.48 -16.72
CA SER A 23 17.70 9.47 -17.78
C SER A 23 17.62 8.26 -18.72
N THR A 24 17.14 7.10 -18.23
CA THR A 24 17.06 5.88 -19.03
C THR A 24 15.69 5.68 -19.67
N LYS A 25 15.66 5.57 -21.02
CA LYS A 25 14.46 5.13 -21.77
C LYS A 25 14.08 3.67 -21.51
N GLU A 26 15.03 2.86 -21.05
CA GLU A 26 14.82 1.48 -20.59
C GLU A 26 15.07 1.41 -19.08
N ILE A 27 13.99 1.28 -18.32
CA ILE A 27 13.95 1.11 -16.87
C ILE A 27 14.45 -0.32 -16.59
N SER A 28 15.76 -0.48 -16.43
CA SER A 28 16.36 -1.74 -15.99
C SER A 28 16.58 -1.68 -14.48
N GLU A 29 15.85 -2.50 -13.71
CA GLU A 29 15.95 -2.55 -12.24
C GLU A 29 17.38 -2.77 -11.73
N ASN A 30 18.22 -3.42 -12.52
CA ASN A 30 19.63 -3.70 -12.23
C ASN A 30 20.49 -2.43 -12.10
N LYS A 31 20.05 -1.26 -12.57
CA LYS A 31 20.85 -0.03 -12.55
C LYS A 31 20.79 0.74 -11.22
N TRP A 32 19.81 0.47 -10.38
CA TRP A 32 19.68 1.08 -9.05
C TRP A 32 19.55 0.06 -7.92
N SER A 33 19.84 -1.22 -8.18
CA SER A 33 19.92 -2.26 -7.15
C SER A 33 20.99 -1.92 -6.11
N ASP A 34 22.16 -1.48 -6.56
CA ASP A 34 23.30 -1.19 -5.68
C ASP A 34 23.00 -0.06 -4.70
N LEU A 35 22.22 0.94 -5.14
CA LEU A 35 21.74 2.04 -4.30
C LEU A 35 20.72 1.56 -3.25
N LYS A 36 19.87 0.60 -3.59
CA LYS A 36 18.96 -0.02 -2.61
C LYS A 36 19.74 -0.83 -1.58
N ASP A 37 20.75 -1.57 -2.00
CA ASP A 37 21.60 -2.36 -1.10
C ASP A 37 22.42 -1.47 -0.15
N GLU A 38 22.87 -0.30 -0.62
CA GLU A 38 23.52 0.71 0.22
C GLU A 38 22.58 1.21 1.32
N VAL A 39 21.31 1.49 0.99
CA VAL A 39 20.28 1.86 1.98
C VAL A 39 20.05 0.74 2.99
N LEU A 40 19.92 -0.51 2.55
CA LEU A 40 19.74 -1.65 3.45
C LEU A 40 20.93 -1.82 4.40
N SER A 41 22.16 -1.63 3.88
CA SER A 41 23.38 -1.70 4.67
C SER A 41 23.42 -0.61 5.75
N ARG A 42 23.08 0.64 5.38
CA ARG A 42 22.96 1.77 6.31
C ARG A 42 21.92 1.50 7.40
N HIS A 43 20.73 1.07 7.01
CA HIS A 43 19.62 0.79 7.92
C HIS A 43 19.74 -0.52 8.70
N ASN A 44 20.85 -1.26 8.57
CA ASN A 44 21.20 -2.28 9.56
C ASN A 44 21.49 -1.67 10.93
N ASN A 45 21.88 -0.39 10.97
CA ASN A 45 21.86 0.39 12.19
C ASN A 45 20.42 0.92 12.42
N HIS A 46 19.79 0.43 13.49
CA HIS A 46 18.39 0.74 13.78
C HIS A 46 18.17 2.19 14.22
N ASP A 47 19.15 2.80 14.88
CA ASP A 47 19.10 4.23 15.26
C ASP A 47 19.13 5.13 14.02
N VAL A 48 19.90 4.72 13.00
CA VAL A 48 19.96 5.43 11.72
C VAL A 48 18.63 5.30 10.98
N LEU A 49 18.06 4.10 10.91
CA LEU A 49 16.72 3.90 10.33
C LEU A 49 15.67 4.75 11.07
N LYS A 50 15.71 4.77 12.40
CA LYS A 50 14.83 5.61 13.20
C LYS A 50 14.98 7.08 12.85
N ALA A 51 16.21 7.60 12.86
CA ALA A 51 16.47 9.00 12.54
C ALA A 51 15.97 9.37 11.13
N ASP A 52 16.29 8.55 10.12
CA ASP A 52 15.88 8.77 8.73
C ASP A 52 14.35 8.71 8.56
N CYS A 53 13.65 7.85 9.32
CA CYS A 53 12.18 7.79 9.38
C CYS A 53 11.56 9.02 10.06
N MET A 54 12.11 9.46 11.20
CA MET A 54 11.58 10.59 11.96
C MET A 54 11.76 11.91 11.20
N GLU A 55 12.93 12.12 10.60
CA GLU A 55 13.21 13.28 9.75
C GLU A 55 12.23 13.33 8.57
N MET A 56 11.97 12.17 7.93
CA MET A 56 11.04 12.10 6.82
C MET A 56 9.59 12.36 7.24
N ALA A 57 9.20 11.85 8.41
CA ALA A 57 7.88 12.10 8.96
C ALA A 57 7.67 13.60 9.25
N GLU A 58 8.64 14.25 9.89
CA GLU A 58 8.61 15.70 10.15
C GLU A 58 8.54 16.51 8.84
N GLN A 59 9.37 16.16 7.85
CA GLN A 59 9.33 16.80 6.54
C GLN A 59 7.95 16.70 5.89
N ILE A 60 7.31 15.52 5.94
CA ILE A 60 5.98 15.32 5.37
C ILE A 60 4.90 16.05 6.15
N THR A 61 4.95 16.03 7.48
CA THR A 61 4.02 16.82 8.31
C THR A 61 4.05 18.29 7.92
N ASN A 62 5.24 18.89 7.82
CA ASN A 62 5.39 20.29 7.42
C ASN A 62 4.81 20.55 6.01
N LEU A 63 5.12 19.70 5.04
CA LEU A 63 4.60 19.83 3.67
C LEU A 63 3.06 19.68 3.60
N VAL A 64 2.49 18.82 4.42
CA VAL A 64 1.04 18.59 4.49
C VAL A 64 0.34 19.76 5.19
N GLU A 65 0.94 20.34 6.23
CA GLU A 65 0.46 21.57 6.86
C GLU A 65 0.48 22.75 5.89
N GLU A 66 1.57 22.92 5.14
CA GLU A 66 1.67 23.91 4.05
C GLU A 66 0.53 23.69 3.03
N TYR A 67 0.33 22.45 2.57
CA TYR A 67 -0.78 22.11 1.66
C TYR A 67 -2.17 22.43 2.23
N ASN A 68 -2.40 22.17 3.51
CA ASN A 68 -3.67 22.47 4.16
C ASN A 68 -3.91 23.98 4.28
N SER A 69 -2.85 24.78 4.38
CA SER A 69 -2.93 26.25 4.48
C SER A 69 -3.04 26.96 3.12
N GLU A 70 -2.29 26.52 2.11
CA GLU A 70 -2.20 27.18 0.80
C GLU A 70 -3.08 26.51 -0.28
N GLY A 71 -3.62 25.33 0.00
CA GLY A 71 -4.54 24.59 -0.86
C GLY A 71 -3.86 23.87 -2.02
N LYS A 72 -4.62 23.62 -3.10
CA LYS A 72 -4.26 22.72 -4.21
C LYS A 72 -2.93 23.03 -4.92
N LYS A 73 -2.37 24.24 -4.79
CA LYS A 73 -1.12 24.64 -5.44
C LYS A 73 0.10 23.89 -4.92
N GLU A 74 0.05 23.44 -3.66
CA GLU A 74 1.18 22.79 -2.99
C GLU A 74 1.17 21.25 -3.11
N ARG A 75 0.11 20.66 -3.69
CA ARG A 75 -0.01 19.19 -3.81
C ARG A 75 1.18 18.56 -4.53
N ASP A 76 1.63 19.18 -5.62
CA ASP A 76 2.76 18.70 -6.41
C ASP A 76 4.09 18.77 -5.63
N ARG A 77 4.17 19.61 -4.58
CA ARG A 77 5.34 19.69 -3.72
C ARG A 77 5.34 18.60 -2.66
N VAL A 78 4.17 18.24 -2.13
CA VAL A 78 4.00 17.09 -1.21
C VAL A 78 4.33 15.78 -1.94
N ILE A 79 3.81 15.60 -3.16
CA ILE A 79 3.92 14.33 -3.90
C ILE A 79 5.02 14.42 -4.99
N LYS A 80 6.23 14.80 -4.57
CA LYS A 80 7.40 14.80 -5.44
C LYS A 80 7.97 13.40 -5.62
N LYS A 81 8.59 13.14 -6.79
CA LYS A 81 9.25 11.86 -7.08
C LYS A 81 10.28 11.44 -6.05
N VAL A 82 11.10 12.38 -5.61
CA VAL A 82 12.15 12.13 -4.63
C VAL A 82 11.56 11.76 -3.27
N ILE A 83 10.47 12.43 -2.86
CA ILE A 83 9.74 12.13 -1.63
C ILE A 83 9.15 10.71 -1.69
N ALA A 84 8.45 10.39 -2.78
CA ALA A 84 7.90 9.05 -2.98
C ALA A 84 8.99 7.97 -2.97
N GLN A 85 10.10 8.22 -3.66
CA GLN A 85 11.23 7.29 -3.72
C GLN A 85 11.86 7.09 -2.33
N ARG A 86 12.01 8.15 -1.54
CA ARG A 86 12.51 8.08 -0.16
C ARG A 86 11.60 7.25 0.74
N VAL A 87 10.29 7.49 0.68
CA VAL A 87 9.29 6.71 1.43
C VAL A 87 9.33 5.23 1.06
N GLU A 88 9.44 4.91 -0.23
CA GLU A 88 9.55 3.52 -0.68
C GLU A 88 10.81 2.82 -0.14
N LEU A 89 11.95 3.51 -0.10
CA LEU A 89 13.20 2.98 0.44
C LEU A 89 13.09 2.75 1.95
N LEU A 90 12.41 3.63 2.69
CA LEU A 90 12.15 3.46 4.12
C LEU A 90 11.26 2.24 4.37
N ILE A 91 10.14 2.11 3.67
CA ILE A 91 9.26 0.92 3.80
C ILE A 91 10.04 -0.36 3.48
N TYR A 92 10.84 -0.33 2.41
CA TYR A 92 11.66 -1.48 2.03
C TYR A 92 12.68 -1.87 3.11
N SER A 93 13.29 -0.87 3.76
CA SER A 93 14.24 -1.08 4.85
C SER A 93 13.55 -1.69 6.08
N ILE A 94 12.37 -1.20 6.43
CA ILE A 94 11.57 -1.74 7.54
C ILE A 94 11.16 -3.19 7.25
N LEU A 95 10.68 -3.48 6.04
CA LEU A 95 10.34 -4.84 5.61
C LEU A 95 11.54 -5.79 5.76
N ASN A 96 12.73 -5.35 5.36
CA ASN A 96 13.95 -6.11 5.53
C ASN A 96 14.26 -6.38 7.01
N GLN A 97 14.15 -5.38 7.88
CA GLN A 97 14.38 -5.58 9.32
C GLN A 97 13.35 -6.53 9.95
N GLU A 98 12.07 -6.44 9.59
CA GLU A 98 11.03 -7.36 10.06
C GLU A 98 11.28 -8.80 9.61
N ASN A 99 11.74 -9.01 8.37
CA ASN A 99 12.13 -10.33 7.88
C ASN A 99 13.35 -10.88 8.65
N ARG A 100 14.34 -10.03 8.96
CA ARG A 100 15.50 -10.42 9.80
C ARG A 100 15.08 -10.77 11.22
N LEU A 101 14.12 -10.06 11.80
CA LEU A 101 13.54 -10.39 13.11
C LEU A 101 12.91 -11.79 13.08
N LYS A 102 12.05 -12.06 12.09
CA LYS A 102 11.39 -13.37 11.91
C LYS A 102 12.37 -14.50 11.69
N ALA A 103 13.46 -14.25 10.97
CA ALA A 103 14.55 -15.20 10.76
C ALA A 103 15.47 -15.40 11.99
N GLY A 104 15.23 -14.68 13.09
CA GLY A 104 16.04 -14.78 14.31
C GLY A 104 17.44 -14.16 14.20
N LEU A 105 17.66 -13.29 13.22
CA LEU A 105 18.97 -12.66 12.95
C LEU A 105 19.24 -11.43 13.84
N ILE A 106 18.26 -11.00 14.62
CA ILE A 106 18.35 -9.85 15.53
C ILE A 106 18.66 -10.34 16.94
N LYS A 107 19.82 -9.93 17.47
CA LYS A 107 20.34 -10.38 18.78
C LYS A 107 19.53 -9.83 19.95
N ASN A 108 19.27 -8.52 19.98
CA ASN A 108 18.47 -7.89 21.04
C ASN A 108 17.00 -7.70 20.60
N LYS A 109 16.21 -8.77 20.69
CA LYS A 109 14.82 -8.77 20.18
C LYS A 109 13.93 -7.76 20.89
N ARG A 110 14.06 -7.60 22.21
CA ARG A 110 13.14 -6.76 23.00
C ARG A 110 13.29 -5.29 22.66
N GLU A 111 14.51 -4.78 22.72
CA GLU A 111 14.84 -3.40 22.35
C GLU A 111 14.48 -3.13 20.89
N TYR A 112 14.74 -4.10 20.00
CA TYR A 112 14.33 -3.99 18.60
C TYR A 112 12.82 -3.86 18.43
N ILE A 113 12.01 -4.65 19.15
CA ILE A 113 10.54 -4.60 19.04
C ILE A 113 10.01 -3.23 19.46
N GLU A 114 10.54 -2.66 20.54
CA GLU A 114 10.12 -1.33 21.02
C GLU A 114 10.45 -0.24 19.99
N LEU A 115 11.66 -0.23 19.45
CA LEU A 115 12.07 0.75 18.44
C LEU A 115 11.36 0.55 17.10
N SER A 116 11.19 -0.71 16.67
CA SER A 116 10.50 -1.07 15.43
C SER A 116 9.04 -0.64 15.46
N LYS A 117 8.36 -0.79 16.61
CA LYS A 117 7.00 -0.29 16.80
C LYS A 117 6.89 1.21 16.51
N GLU A 118 7.78 2.01 17.07
CA GLU A 118 7.80 3.46 16.85
C GLU A 118 8.03 3.80 15.36
N ILE A 119 9.03 3.18 14.73
CA ILE A 119 9.36 3.36 13.32
C ILE A 119 8.17 2.98 12.41
N ILE A 120 7.57 1.82 12.65
CA ILE A 120 6.45 1.31 11.84
C ILE A 120 5.24 2.23 11.99
N THR A 121 4.84 2.57 13.23
CA THR A 121 3.73 3.49 13.47
C THR A 121 3.96 4.81 12.77
N LYS A 122 5.16 5.40 12.91
CA LYS A 122 5.44 6.71 12.31
C LYS A 122 5.50 6.67 10.79
N THR A 123 5.99 5.58 10.23
CA THR A 123 5.97 5.34 8.78
C THR A 123 4.54 5.19 8.26
N ILE A 124 3.66 4.48 8.99
CA ILE A 124 2.25 4.33 8.63
C ILE A 124 1.54 5.68 8.65
N GLU A 125 1.73 6.49 9.70
CA GLU A 125 1.16 7.84 9.83
C GLU A 125 1.59 8.74 8.67
N MET A 126 2.89 8.85 8.44
CA MET A 126 3.48 9.62 7.34
C MET A 126 2.95 9.19 5.96
N CYS A 127 2.83 7.88 5.72
CA CYS A 127 2.25 7.38 4.47
C CYS A 127 0.75 7.71 4.37
N GLY A 128 0.02 7.64 5.49
CA GLY A 128 -1.39 8.05 5.56
C GLY A 128 -1.57 9.52 5.17
N ASP A 129 -0.72 10.41 5.67
CA ASP A 129 -0.76 11.84 5.34
C ASP A 129 -0.52 12.08 3.85
N LEU A 130 0.51 11.44 3.28
CA LEU A 130 0.77 11.51 1.83
C LEU A 130 -0.40 11.00 1.00
N LEU A 131 -0.96 9.85 1.38
CA LEU A 131 -2.07 9.24 0.69
C LEU A 131 -3.32 10.12 0.75
N ASN A 132 -3.60 10.74 1.90
CA ASN A 132 -4.72 11.67 2.08
C ASN A 132 -4.60 12.89 1.18
N VAL A 133 -3.39 13.41 0.94
CA VAL A 133 -3.17 14.49 -0.03
C VAL A 133 -3.34 13.97 -1.47
N ALA A 134 -2.73 12.83 -1.80
CA ALA A 134 -2.71 12.26 -3.14
C ALA A 134 -4.08 11.84 -3.65
N ILE A 135 -4.89 11.21 -2.80
CA ILE A 135 -6.20 10.67 -3.18
C ILE A 135 -7.21 11.77 -3.58
N THR A 136 -6.94 13.05 -3.24
CA THR A 136 -7.77 14.19 -3.65
C THR A 136 -7.70 14.52 -5.14
N SER A 137 -6.86 13.82 -5.92
CA SER A 137 -6.76 14.02 -7.35
C SER A 137 -6.46 12.74 -8.11
N GLN A 138 -7.27 12.50 -9.13
CA GLN A 138 -7.20 11.30 -9.94
C GLN A 138 -5.87 11.20 -10.71
N ILE A 139 -5.14 12.29 -10.97
CA ILE A 139 -3.83 12.19 -11.65
C ILE A 139 -2.81 11.41 -10.82
N PHE A 140 -2.96 11.37 -9.48
CA PHE A 140 -2.01 10.77 -8.54
C PHE A 140 -2.38 9.33 -8.10
N TYR A 141 -3.43 8.72 -8.66
CA TYR A 141 -3.79 7.35 -8.30
C TYR A 141 -2.69 6.29 -8.55
N PRO A 142 -1.76 6.42 -9.53
CA PRO A 142 -0.63 5.49 -9.64
C PRO A 142 0.23 5.49 -8.38
N PHE A 143 0.50 6.67 -7.81
CA PHE A 143 1.20 6.81 -6.53
C PHE A 143 0.41 6.19 -5.38
N VAL A 144 -0.90 6.46 -5.26
CA VAL A 144 -1.76 5.88 -4.23
C VAL A 144 -1.71 4.35 -4.28
N ILE A 145 -1.91 3.76 -5.46
CA ILE A 145 -1.83 2.31 -5.69
C ILE A 145 -0.46 1.76 -5.25
N LYS A 146 0.63 2.42 -5.64
CA LYS A 146 2.00 2.00 -5.32
C LYS A 146 2.24 1.95 -3.82
N ILE A 147 1.89 3.02 -3.10
CA ILE A 147 2.06 3.10 -1.64
C ILE A 147 1.11 2.13 -0.93
N CYS A 148 -0.15 1.99 -1.36
CA CYS A 148 -1.09 1.01 -0.81
C CYS A 148 -0.52 -0.42 -0.87
N ARG A 149 0.10 -0.82 -1.99
CA ARG A 149 0.75 -2.14 -2.11
C ARG A 149 1.93 -2.30 -1.15
N LYS A 150 2.75 -1.26 -0.97
CA LYS A 150 3.88 -1.29 -0.02
C LYS A 150 3.41 -1.35 1.43
N LEU A 151 2.38 -0.59 1.79
CA LEU A 151 1.75 -0.67 3.10
C LEU A 151 1.11 -2.03 3.34
N TYR A 152 0.55 -2.69 2.33
CA TYR A 152 0.01 -4.05 2.48
C TYR A 152 1.10 -5.06 2.85
N LEU A 153 2.25 -5.00 2.17
CA LEU A 153 3.41 -5.82 2.53
C LEU A 153 3.88 -5.51 3.95
N LEU A 154 3.90 -4.24 4.34
CA LEU A 154 4.27 -3.83 5.69
C LEU A 154 3.29 -4.37 6.73
N SER A 155 1.99 -4.32 6.45
CA SER A 155 0.91 -4.89 7.27
C SER A 155 1.11 -6.38 7.51
N ILE A 156 1.39 -7.16 6.45
CA ILE A 156 1.71 -8.60 6.59
C ILE A 156 3.00 -8.82 7.38
N SER A 157 4.04 -8.03 7.11
CA SER A 157 5.35 -8.26 7.72
C SER A 157 5.33 -7.94 9.21
N SER A 158 4.74 -6.81 9.58
CA SER A 158 4.75 -6.29 10.94
C SER A 158 3.56 -6.75 11.80
N GLY A 159 2.49 -7.26 11.18
CA GLY A 159 1.24 -7.61 11.86
C GLY A 159 0.38 -6.39 12.26
N TYR A 160 0.74 -5.18 11.85
CA TYR A 160 -0.07 -3.98 12.10
C TYR A 160 -1.23 -3.91 11.13
N PHE A 161 -2.42 -3.62 11.63
CA PHE A 161 -3.56 -3.31 10.78
C PHE A 161 -3.38 -1.95 10.12
N ILE A 162 -3.45 -1.91 8.79
CA ILE A 162 -3.41 -0.67 8.00
C ILE A 162 -4.67 -0.64 7.11
N PRO A 163 -5.53 0.40 7.20
CA PRO A 163 -6.84 0.43 6.53
C PRO A 163 -6.75 0.78 5.03
N ILE A 164 -5.96 0.01 4.27
CA ILE A 164 -5.62 0.28 2.87
C ILE A 164 -6.83 0.18 1.94
N ALA A 165 -7.78 -0.70 2.26
CA ALA A 165 -8.99 -0.91 1.48
C ALA A 165 -9.86 0.35 1.33
N TYR A 166 -9.77 1.32 2.26
CA TYR A 166 -10.41 2.64 2.10
C TYR A 166 -9.96 3.35 0.82
N TYR A 167 -8.66 3.41 0.56
CA TYR A 167 -8.09 4.12 -0.60
C TYR A 167 -8.53 3.48 -1.91
N ALA A 168 -8.52 2.14 -1.97
CA ALA A 168 -8.97 1.40 -3.15
C ALA A 168 -10.45 1.67 -3.46
N LEU A 169 -11.34 1.58 -2.46
CA LEU A 169 -12.77 1.84 -2.64
C LEU A 169 -13.05 3.30 -3.03
N TYR A 170 -12.34 4.26 -2.41
CA TYR A 170 -12.46 5.67 -2.78
C TYR A 170 -12.06 5.89 -4.25
N MET A 171 -10.90 5.37 -4.68
CA MET A 171 -10.44 5.51 -6.06
C MET A 171 -11.46 4.93 -7.04
N MET A 172 -11.98 3.73 -6.78
CA MET A 172 -13.02 3.11 -7.61
C MET A 172 -14.29 3.95 -7.66
N ASN A 173 -14.74 4.48 -6.52
CA ASN A 173 -15.92 5.34 -6.45
C ASN A 173 -15.73 6.62 -7.28
N GLU A 174 -14.59 7.29 -7.17
CA GLU A 174 -14.30 8.49 -7.96
C GLU A 174 -14.20 8.18 -9.46
N MET A 175 -13.52 7.10 -9.84
CA MET A 175 -13.42 6.70 -11.25
C MET A 175 -14.77 6.30 -11.84
N SER A 176 -15.67 5.71 -11.05
CA SER A 176 -17.03 5.36 -11.50
C SER A 176 -17.86 6.57 -11.95
N LYS A 177 -17.53 7.77 -11.47
CA LYS A 177 -18.24 9.01 -11.81
C LYS A 177 -17.79 9.59 -13.16
N ILE A 178 -16.71 9.07 -13.74
CA ILE A 178 -16.08 9.63 -14.94
C ILE A 178 -16.54 8.84 -16.18
N SER A 179 -17.17 9.55 -17.11
CA SER A 179 -17.48 9.01 -18.45
C SER A 179 -16.18 8.74 -19.19
N SER A 180 -15.84 7.47 -19.35
CA SER A 180 -14.58 7.06 -19.96
C SER A 180 -14.67 7.10 -21.50
N SER A 181 -13.57 7.48 -22.14
CA SER A 181 -13.40 7.63 -23.59
C SER A 181 -12.50 6.52 -24.13
N SER A 182 -12.77 6.10 -25.35
CA SER A 182 -12.02 5.07 -26.07
C SER A 182 -10.73 5.59 -26.74
N VAL A 183 -10.29 6.80 -26.41
CA VAL A 183 -9.09 7.38 -27.01
C VAL A 183 -7.87 6.53 -26.59
N PRO A 184 -7.07 6.02 -27.54
CA PRO A 184 -5.91 5.22 -27.23
C PRO A 184 -4.89 6.04 -26.45
N ILE A 185 -4.56 5.59 -25.23
CA ILE A 185 -3.48 6.15 -24.42
C ILE A 185 -2.49 5.04 -24.13
N GLN A 186 -1.21 5.41 -24.05
CA GLN A 186 -0.12 4.51 -23.68
C GLN A 186 -0.37 3.86 -22.31
N ALA A 187 0.16 2.64 -22.14
CA ALA A 187 0.15 1.97 -20.85
C ALA A 187 0.80 2.84 -19.77
N ILE A 188 0.28 2.76 -18.55
CA ILE A 188 0.79 3.53 -17.40
C ILE A 188 2.03 2.81 -16.89
N SER A 189 3.14 3.55 -16.82
CA SER A 189 4.39 3.02 -16.26
C SER A 189 4.24 2.67 -14.78
N GLU A 190 4.85 1.56 -14.35
CA GLU A 190 4.83 1.12 -12.95
C GLU A 190 5.55 2.10 -11.99
N ILE A 191 6.46 2.94 -12.52
CA ILE A 191 7.13 3.99 -11.74
C ILE A 191 6.39 5.33 -11.78
N ALA A 192 5.27 5.43 -12.49
CA ALA A 192 4.52 6.66 -12.59
C ALA A 192 3.98 7.09 -11.22
N ILE A 193 4.18 8.36 -10.89
CA ILE A 193 3.58 8.98 -9.70
C ILE A 193 2.31 9.72 -10.07
N LYS A 194 2.32 10.35 -11.25
CA LYS A 194 1.16 10.99 -11.83
C LYS A 194 1.02 10.73 -13.32
N VAL A 195 -0.20 10.87 -13.82
CA VAL A 195 -0.51 10.87 -15.26
C VAL A 195 -0.89 12.26 -15.75
N PRO A 196 -0.80 12.53 -17.06
CA PRO A 196 -1.41 13.73 -17.65
C PRO A 196 -2.92 13.79 -17.38
N GLU A 197 -3.49 14.97 -17.16
CA GLU A 197 -4.91 15.13 -16.86
C GLU A 197 -5.83 14.52 -17.92
N LYS A 198 -5.46 14.65 -19.20
CA LYS A 198 -6.16 14.04 -20.33
C LYS A 198 -6.27 12.52 -20.25
N SER A 199 -5.40 11.87 -19.48
CA SER A 199 -5.41 10.42 -19.32
C SER A 199 -6.52 9.94 -18.38
N ILE A 200 -6.99 10.78 -17.46
CA ILE A 200 -8.01 10.40 -16.46
C ILE A 200 -9.29 9.89 -17.11
N VAL A 201 -9.70 10.52 -18.22
CA VAL A 201 -10.95 10.19 -18.93
C VAL A 201 -10.79 9.00 -19.88
N SER A 202 -9.67 8.29 -19.89
CA SER A 202 -9.47 7.15 -20.79
C SER A 202 -9.91 5.84 -20.17
N ASN A 203 -10.44 4.93 -21.00
CA ASN A 203 -10.75 3.56 -20.58
C ASN A 203 -9.51 2.85 -20.03
N VAL A 204 -8.34 3.04 -20.66
CA VAL A 204 -7.07 2.43 -20.22
C VAL A 204 -6.73 2.82 -18.79
N TYR A 205 -6.91 4.10 -18.44
CA TYR A 205 -6.66 4.58 -17.09
C TYR A 205 -7.69 4.09 -16.08
N ASN A 206 -8.98 4.11 -16.45
CA ASN A 206 -10.04 3.57 -15.61
C ASN A 206 -9.81 2.08 -15.32
N ASP A 207 -9.54 1.28 -16.35
CA ASP A 207 -9.25 -0.15 -16.22
C ASP A 207 -8.02 -0.39 -15.33
N TYR A 208 -6.95 0.40 -15.49
CA TYR A 208 -5.78 0.33 -14.59
C TYR A 208 -6.16 0.56 -13.13
N VAL A 209 -6.86 1.67 -12.83
CA VAL A 209 -7.24 2.00 -11.45
C VAL A 209 -8.16 0.93 -10.86
N MET A 210 -9.15 0.47 -11.63
CA MET A 210 -10.11 -0.54 -11.19
C MET A 210 -9.46 -1.90 -10.96
N ASN A 211 -8.58 -2.34 -11.87
CA ASN A 211 -7.80 -3.58 -11.74
C ASN A 211 -7.00 -3.60 -10.44
N HIS A 212 -6.17 -2.57 -10.27
CA HIS A 212 -5.25 -2.48 -9.16
C HIS A 212 -6.01 -2.29 -7.82
N SER A 213 -7.12 -1.55 -7.82
CA SER A 213 -7.97 -1.41 -6.63
C SER A 213 -8.62 -2.73 -6.24
N LEU A 214 -9.11 -3.51 -7.22
CA LEU A 214 -9.69 -4.83 -6.95
C LEU A 214 -8.63 -5.84 -6.47
N ASP A 215 -7.40 -5.78 -6.98
CA ASP A 215 -6.28 -6.58 -6.46
C ASP A 215 -5.98 -6.23 -5.00
N ILE A 216 -5.86 -4.94 -4.67
CA ILE A 216 -5.63 -4.46 -3.31
C ILE A 216 -6.75 -4.93 -2.37
N LEU A 217 -8.00 -4.88 -2.80
CA LEU A 217 -9.14 -5.34 -1.99
C LEU A 217 -9.13 -6.86 -1.79
N ALA A 218 -8.81 -7.63 -2.84
CA ALA A 218 -8.66 -9.07 -2.71
C ALA A 218 -7.55 -9.46 -1.73
N ASP A 219 -6.41 -8.77 -1.81
CA ASP A 219 -5.29 -8.91 -0.88
C ASP A 219 -5.69 -8.57 0.57
N CYS A 220 -6.37 -7.45 0.78
CA CYS A 220 -6.88 -7.06 2.10
C CYS A 220 -7.85 -8.10 2.70
N VAL A 221 -8.78 -8.59 1.90
CA VAL A 221 -9.74 -9.62 2.32
C VAL A 221 -9.01 -10.91 2.68
N LYS A 222 -8.06 -11.35 1.85
CA LYS A 222 -7.25 -12.55 2.09
C LYS A 222 -6.41 -12.42 3.36
N GLN A 223 -5.80 -11.27 3.63
CA GLN A 223 -4.97 -11.07 4.82
C GLN A 223 -5.74 -11.33 6.12
N HIS A 224 -7.00 -10.88 6.19
CA HIS A 224 -7.81 -10.99 7.41
C HIS A 224 -8.74 -12.20 7.41
N SER A 225 -8.61 -13.11 6.43
CA SER A 225 -9.55 -14.21 6.25
C SER A 225 -9.50 -15.29 7.32
N CYS A 226 -8.39 -15.40 8.04
CA CYS A 226 -8.24 -16.35 9.13
C CYS A 226 -8.61 -15.75 10.49
N SER A 227 -9.14 -14.52 10.53
CA SER A 227 -9.64 -13.94 11.78
C SER A 227 -11.09 -14.33 12.02
N LEU A 228 -11.43 -14.61 13.26
CA LEU A 228 -12.83 -14.72 13.64
C LEU A 228 -13.57 -13.43 13.30
N SER A 229 -12.97 -12.24 13.39
CA SER A 229 -13.56 -10.93 13.04
C SER A 229 -13.71 -10.65 11.54
N PHE A 230 -13.42 -11.64 10.68
CA PHE A 230 -13.55 -11.48 9.22
C PHE A 230 -14.95 -11.04 8.75
N PRO A 231 -16.09 -11.57 9.28
CA PRO A 231 -17.41 -11.16 8.82
C PRO A 231 -17.66 -9.66 8.96
N GLU A 232 -17.28 -9.04 10.07
CA GLU A 232 -17.42 -7.60 10.28
C GLU A 232 -16.45 -6.83 9.39
N TYR A 233 -15.19 -7.24 9.35
CA TYR A 233 -14.15 -6.59 8.55
C TYR A 233 -14.51 -6.56 7.06
N SER A 234 -14.93 -7.69 6.50
CA SER A 234 -15.18 -7.84 5.06
C SER A 234 -16.54 -7.30 4.61
N SER A 235 -17.48 -7.09 5.56
CA SER A 235 -18.86 -6.67 5.25
C SER A 235 -18.90 -5.34 4.49
N TYR A 236 -18.15 -4.33 4.95
CA TYR A 236 -18.16 -3.01 4.33
C TYR A 236 -17.59 -3.05 2.91
N ILE A 237 -16.53 -3.84 2.68
CA ILE A 237 -15.94 -4.05 1.35
C ILE A 237 -16.99 -4.65 0.42
N ALA A 238 -17.69 -5.70 0.85
CA ALA A 238 -18.71 -6.35 0.04
C ALA A 238 -19.90 -5.42 -0.28
N VAL A 239 -20.29 -4.55 0.65
CA VAL A 239 -21.37 -3.56 0.44
C VAL A 239 -20.96 -2.50 -0.58
N GLU A 240 -19.77 -1.90 -0.42
CA GLU A 240 -19.30 -0.86 -1.35
C GLU A 240 -19.03 -1.42 -2.75
N LEU A 241 -18.47 -2.63 -2.86
CA LEU A 241 -18.31 -3.32 -4.14
C LEU A 241 -19.64 -3.54 -4.87
N LYS A 242 -20.70 -3.96 -4.14
CA LYS A 242 -22.05 -4.08 -4.72
C LYS A 242 -22.59 -2.72 -5.18
N ARG A 243 -22.34 -1.65 -4.42
CA ARG A 243 -22.76 -0.29 -4.80
C ARG A 243 -22.06 0.16 -6.08
N ILE A 244 -20.75 -0.04 -6.19
CA ILE A 244 -19.95 0.32 -7.37
C ILE A 244 -20.43 -0.47 -8.61
N ARG A 245 -20.65 -1.78 -8.48
CA ARG A 245 -21.19 -2.64 -9.54
C ARG A 245 -22.55 -2.15 -10.06
N ASN A 246 -23.46 -1.83 -9.14
CA ASN A 246 -24.82 -1.40 -9.49
C ASN A 246 -24.89 0.06 -9.96
N GLY A 247 -23.78 0.79 -9.91
CA GLY A 247 -23.66 2.19 -10.30
C GLY A 247 -23.38 2.39 -11.80
N PRO A 248 -22.64 3.45 -12.16
CA PRO A 248 -22.32 3.77 -13.56
C PRO A 248 -21.52 2.67 -14.29
N ASN A 249 -20.78 1.85 -13.54
CA ASN A 249 -19.96 0.75 -14.09
C ASN A 249 -20.74 -0.52 -14.43
N LYS A 250 -22.08 -0.52 -14.29
CA LYS A 250 -22.93 -1.71 -14.50
C LYS A 250 -22.73 -2.45 -15.83
N ASN A 251 -22.20 -1.77 -16.85
CA ASN A 251 -21.98 -2.36 -18.18
C ASN A 251 -20.53 -2.83 -18.41
N ASN A 252 -19.59 -2.64 -17.48
CA ASN A 252 -18.22 -3.13 -17.62
C ASN A 252 -18.15 -4.60 -17.15
N SER A 253 -18.29 -5.51 -18.12
CA SER A 253 -18.35 -6.97 -17.88
C SER A 253 -17.17 -7.48 -17.04
N TRP A 254 -15.94 -7.07 -17.37
CA TRP A 254 -14.75 -7.56 -16.68
C TRP A 254 -14.67 -7.07 -15.21
N ILE A 255 -14.90 -5.78 -14.94
CA ILE A 255 -14.95 -5.23 -13.57
C ILE A 255 -16.03 -5.97 -12.77
N ASN A 256 -17.19 -6.20 -13.37
CA ASN A 256 -18.31 -6.84 -12.71
C ASN A 256 -18.01 -8.29 -12.35
N THR A 257 -17.40 -9.08 -13.24
CA THR A 257 -17.01 -10.46 -12.96
C THR A 257 -16.08 -10.54 -11.76
N LYS A 258 -15.02 -9.71 -11.73
CA LYS A 258 -14.06 -9.69 -10.62
C LYS A 258 -14.70 -9.22 -9.31
N THR A 259 -15.54 -8.19 -9.39
CA THR A 259 -16.30 -7.67 -8.24
C THR A 259 -17.24 -8.74 -7.66
N GLU A 260 -17.98 -9.45 -8.52
CA GLU A 260 -18.87 -10.54 -8.11
C GLU A 260 -18.10 -11.70 -7.49
N GLY A 261 -16.94 -12.06 -8.05
CA GLY A 261 -16.05 -13.07 -7.50
C GLY A 261 -15.64 -12.75 -6.06
N ILE A 262 -15.15 -11.53 -5.80
CA ILE A 262 -14.76 -11.09 -4.45
C ILE A 262 -15.96 -11.09 -3.50
N VAL A 263 -17.10 -10.52 -3.91
CA VAL A 263 -18.30 -10.44 -3.08
C VAL A 263 -18.84 -11.83 -2.72
N LYS A 264 -18.85 -12.75 -3.67
CA LYS A 264 -19.28 -14.15 -3.47
C LYS A 264 -18.33 -14.89 -2.53
N ALA A 265 -17.02 -14.73 -2.72
CA ALA A 265 -16.00 -15.33 -1.87
C ALA A 265 -16.11 -14.83 -0.42
N ILE A 266 -16.28 -13.51 -0.22
CA ILE A 266 -16.55 -12.93 1.10
C ILE A 266 -17.78 -13.58 1.73
N LYS A 267 -18.91 -13.61 1.01
CA LYS A 267 -20.17 -14.17 1.55
C LYS A 267 -20.01 -15.62 1.99
N ILE A 268 -19.40 -16.47 1.14
CA ILE A 268 -19.19 -17.89 1.44
C ILE A 268 -18.27 -18.05 2.65
N HIS A 269 -17.19 -17.27 2.71
CA HIS A 269 -16.21 -17.38 3.78
C HIS A 269 -16.76 -16.87 5.12
N SER A 270 -17.48 -15.75 5.12
CA SER A 270 -18.15 -15.24 6.32
C SER A 270 -19.12 -16.27 6.89
N GLN A 271 -19.91 -16.96 6.05
CA GLN A 271 -20.80 -18.03 6.51
C GLN A 271 -20.06 -19.23 7.12
N LYS A 272 -18.87 -19.56 6.63
CA LYS A 272 -18.03 -20.61 7.25
C LYS A 272 -17.52 -20.17 8.61
N ILE A 273 -17.07 -18.92 8.74
CA ILE A 273 -16.54 -18.38 9.99
C ILE A 273 -17.64 -18.23 11.04
N GLU A 274 -18.85 -17.81 10.67
CA GLU A 274 -19.99 -17.76 11.61
C GLU A 274 -20.28 -19.13 12.24
N LYS A 275 -20.25 -20.22 11.45
CA LYS A 275 -20.38 -21.59 11.98
C LYS A 275 -19.25 -21.97 12.94
N ILE A 276 -18.04 -21.46 12.73
CA ILE A 276 -16.91 -21.70 13.64
C ILE A 276 -17.13 -20.90 14.93
N ARG A 277 -17.56 -19.63 14.84
CA ARG A 277 -17.86 -18.76 15.99
C ARG A 277 -18.89 -19.37 16.93
N GLU A 278 -19.91 -20.05 16.41
CA GLU A 278 -20.91 -20.78 17.21
C GLU A 278 -20.30 -21.83 18.14
N THR A 279 -19.11 -22.35 17.81
CA THR A 279 -18.39 -23.35 18.61
C THR A 279 -17.42 -22.75 19.62
N VAL A 280 -17.18 -21.44 19.56
CA VAL A 280 -16.23 -20.74 20.44
C VAL A 280 -16.92 -20.44 21.78
N THR A 281 -16.48 -21.14 22.83
CA THR A 281 -17.03 -21.00 24.19
C THR A 281 -16.12 -20.23 25.15
N SER A 282 -14.91 -19.89 24.71
CA SER A 282 -13.89 -19.22 25.51
C SER A 282 -13.62 -17.82 24.98
N THR A 283 -13.39 -16.88 25.90
CA THR A 283 -12.89 -15.53 25.61
C THR A 283 -11.38 -15.39 25.81
N ASP A 284 -10.70 -16.49 26.15
CA ASP A 284 -9.24 -16.53 26.28
C ASP A 284 -8.56 -16.32 24.91
N ILE A 285 -7.60 -15.40 24.85
CA ILE A 285 -6.94 -14.99 23.61
C ILE A 285 -6.18 -16.15 22.97
N GLU A 286 -5.54 -17.00 23.77
CA GLU A 286 -4.76 -18.13 23.26
C GLU A 286 -5.68 -19.23 22.72
N ALA A 287 -6.80 -19.48 23.39
CA ALA A 287 -7.85 -20.36 22.87
C ALA A 287 -8.42 -19.84 21.54
N ILE A 288 -8.68 -18.53 21.43
CA ILE A 288 -9.16 -17.89 20.19
C ILE A 288 -8.16 -18.08 19.06
N ARG A 289 -6.87 -17.84 19.29
CA ARG A 289 -5.81 -18.02 18.27
C ARG A 289 -5.75 -19.43 17.74
N LYS A 290 -5.86 -20.44 18.60
CA LYS A 290 -5.89 -21.86 18.19
C LYS A 290 -7.11 -22.23 17.35
N VAL A 291 -8.20 -21.48 17.49
CA VAL A 291 -9.38 -21.62 16.61
C VAL A 291 -9.11 -20.95 15.27
N GLU A 292 -8.56 -19.72 15.29
CA GLU A 292 -8.20 -18.96 14.08
C GLU A 292 -7.20 -19.72 13.18
N GLU A 293 -6.23 -20.42 13.76
CA GLU A 293 -5.27 -21.28 13.04
C GLU A 293 -5.93 -22.43 12.25
N LYS A 294 -7.15 -22.82 12.62
CA LYS A 294 -7.92 -23.88 11.95
C LYS A 294 -8.89 -23.35 10.90
N ILE A 295 -9.03 -22.03 10.78
CA ILE A 295 -9.90 -21.44 9.78
C ILE A 295 -9.34 -21.78 8.38
N PRO A 296 -10.15 -22.35 7.47
CA PRO A 296 -9.68 -22.72 6.15
C PRO A 296 -9.21 -21.50 5.37
N GLU A 297 -8.30 -21.71 4.43
CA GLU A 297 -7.83 -20.63 3.57
C GLU A 297 -8.98 -20.00 2.76
N PHE A 298 -8.85 -18.70 2.54
CA PHE A 298 -9.78 -17.95 1.70
C PHE A 298 -9.65 -18.36 0.23
N GLN A 299 -10.76 -18.80 -0.34
CA GLN A 299 -10.84 -19.21 -1.74
C GLN A 299 -11.44 -18.09 -2.58
N LEU A 300 -10.58 -17.35 -3.28
CA LEU A 300 -10.99 -16.40 -4.30
C LEU A 300 -11.08 -17.11 -5.64
N ASN A 301 -12.23 -17.73 -5.93
CA ASN A 301 -12.47 -18.34 -7.24
C ASN A 301 -12.79 -17.23 -8.24
N MET A 302 -11.77 -16.78 -8.98
CA MET A 302 -11.92 -15.80 -10.08
C MET A 302 -12.03 -16.47 -11.46
N GLU A 303 -12.33 -17.77 -11.49
CA GLU A 303 -12.63 -18.52 -12.72
C GLU A 303 -14.12 -18.41 -13.10
#